data_AF-A0A3P7IUC1-F1
#
_entry.id   AF-A0A3P7IUC1-F1
#
_cell.length_a   1.000
_cell.length_b   1.000
_cell.length_c   1.000
_cell.angle_alpha   90.00
_cell.angle_beta   90.00
_cell.angle_gamma   90.00
#
_symmetry.space_group_name_H-M   'P 1'
#
loop_
_entity.id
_entity.type
_entity.pdbx_description
1 polymer ?
#
loop_
_entity_poly.entity_id
_entity_poly.type
_entity_poly.pdbx_seq_one_letter_code
_entity_poly.pdbx_strand_id
1 'polypeptide(L)'
;RKVVDLWGGYADVQAARTWKNVIHDTQLQNTIAVAFSTTKAVAAVCIALLVDKGRLRYDDLVSKHWPGFAKNGKENITIGWAMSHMAGLYYLETPITEEMAMNHNLMREVIENEAPKMAPGTRSGYHVFTYGWLVDQIIRHADEKGRGIGQFLREEITQPYGIDFHVGLDVLSEGYRVARTTPIQHLDVVKEIWHDYQVLFMLLKLLAGITIGPLKQAIANPAWLVLSPHCTVNNPELHTMEQASALGIGNARSLAKLFSLVYFAEEHFSASPSC
;
A
#
# COMPACT_ATOMS: atom_id res chain seq x y z
N ARG A 1 -3.89 -13.02 -21.62
CA ARG A 1 -4.77 -14.23 -21.51
C ARG A 1 -4.61 -14.85 -20.12
N LYS A 2 -5.70 -15.20 -19.42
CA LYS A 2 -5.63 -15.94 -18.15
C LYS A 2 -4.98 -17.31 -18.39
N VAL A 3 -3.84 -17.57 -17.75
CA VAL A 3 -3.10 -18.84 -17.88
C VAL A 3 -3.52 -19.80 -16.77
N VAL A 4 -3.46 -19.34 -15.52
CA VAL A 4 -3.84 -20.11 -14.33
C VAL A 4 -4.46 -19.19 -13.29
N ASP A 5 -5.33 -19.74 -12.46
CA ASP A 5 -6.04 -19.06 -11.39
C ASP A 5 -6.28 -20.08 -10.27
N LEU A 6 -5.43 -20.00 -9.24
CA LEU A 6 -5.35 -21.00 -8.17
C LEU A 6 -5.68 -20.36 -6.83
N TRP A 7 -6.38 -21.12 -5.99
CA TRP A 7 -6.64 -20.81 -4.60
C TRP A 7 -6.82 -22.13 -3.84
N GLY A 8 -6.67 -22.09 -2.52
CA GLY A 8 -6.84 -23.27 -1.68
C GLY A 8 -6.44 -23.01 -0.23
N GLY A 9 -6.59 -24.01 0.61
CA GLY A 9 -6.28 -23.93 2.03
C GLY A 9 -7.34 -23.21 2.85
N TYR A 10 -6.92 -22.54 3.91
CA TYR A 10 -7.78 -21.91 4.90
C TYR A 10 -7.69 -20.38 4.83
N ALA A 11 -8.84 -19.72 4.92
CA ALA A 11 -8.93 -18.29 5.21
C ALA A 11 -8.79 -18.01 6.71
N ASP A 12 -9.12 -18.99 7.57
CA ASP A 12 -8.81 -19.00 9.00
C ASP A 12 -8.72 -20.45 9.50
N VAL A 13 -7.53 -20.87 9.91
CA VAL A 13 -7.28 -22.24 10.39
C VAL A 13 -7.98 -22.49 11.74
N GLN A 14 -8.01 -21.49 12.64
CA GLN A 14 -8.59 -21.65 13.98
C GLN A 14 -10.10 -21.79 13.92
N ALA A 15 -10.74 -21.10 12.98
CA ALA A 15 -12.17 -21.21 12.73
C ALA A 15 -12.54 -22.32 11.71
N ALA A 16 -11.57 -23.10 11.23
CA ALA A 16 -11.73 -24.06 10.14
C ALA A 16 -12.41 -23.48 8.88
N ARG A 17 -12.26 -22.16 8.64
CA ARG A 17 -12.85 -21.47 7.50
C ARG A 17 -11.94 -21.64 6.29
N THR A 18 -12.44 -22.33 5.27
CA THR A 18 -11.71 -22.57 4.02
C THR A 18 -11.59 -21.31 3.18
N TRP A 19 -10.54 -21.24 2.35
CA TRP A 19 -10.39 -20.19 1.35
C TRP A 19 -11.45 -20.34 0.27
N LYS A 20 -12.24 -19.29 0.04
CA LYS A 20 -13.29 -19.26 -0.98
C LYS A 20 -12.91 -18.37 -2.16
N ASN A 21 -13.21 -18.84 -3.36
CA ASN A 21 -13.13 -18.07 -4.60
C ASN A 21 -14.29 -18.55 -5.48
N VAL A 22 -15.44 -17.93 -5.31
CA VAL A 22 -16.67 -18.30 -6.00
C VAL A 22 -16.75 -17.50 -7.29
N ILE A 23 -16.82 -18.22 -8.41
CA ILE A 23 -16.74 -17.68 -9.78
C ILE A 23 -18.14 -17.29 -10.32
N HIS A 24 -19.17 -17.31 -9.49
CA HIS A 24 -20.52 -16.89 -9.90
C HIS A 24 -20.72 -15.38 -9.70
N ASP A 25 -21.80 -14.84 -10.29
CA ASP A 25 -22.11 -13.42 -10.53
C ASP A 25 -22.01 -12.47 -9.32
N THR A 26 -21.86 -13.00 -8.10
CA THR A 26 -21.68 -12.21 -6.89
C THR A 26 -20.29 -12.42 -6.31
N GLN A 27 -19.43 -11.40 -6.39
CA GLN A 27 -18.10 -11.40 -5.74
C GLN A 27 -18.16 -11.53 -4.21
N LEU A 28 -19.37 -11.48 -3.63
CA LEU A 28 -19.69 -11.53 -2.20
C LEU A 28 -19.07 -12.70 -1.44
N GLN A 29 -18.71 -13.81 -2.11
CA GLN A 29 -18.15 -14.97 -1.42
C GLN A 29 -16.64 -15.14 -1.58
N ASN A 30 -15.95 -14.25 -2.29
CA ASN A 30 -14.51 -14.34 -2.48
C ASN A 30 -13.76 -13.93 -1.22
N THR A 31 -12.86 -14.80 -0.75
CA THR A 31 -11.88 -14.48 0.30
C THR A 31 -10.92 -13.42 -0.22
N ILE A 32 -10.73 -12.39 0.58
CA ILE A 32 -9.77 -11.31 0.37
C ILE A 32 -8.74 -11.33 1.51
N ALA A 33 -7.55 -10.81 1.28
CA ALA A 33 -6.49 -10.77 2.27
C ALA A 33 -5.74 -9.44 2.23
N VAL A 34 -5.15 -9.08 3.38
CA VAL A 34 -4.22 -7.96 3.46
C VAL A 34 -3.02 -8.24 2.56
N ALA A 35 -2.76 -7.34 1.62
CA ALA A 35 -1.76 -7.50 0.57
C ALA A 35 -0.39 -6.89 0.92
N PHE A 36 -0.26 -6.32 2.12
CA PHE A 36 0.97 -5.68 2.62
C PHE A 36 1.56 -4.69 1.60
N SER A 37 2.87 -4.77 1.35
CA SER A 37 3.58 -3.82 0.49
C SER A 37 3.14 -3.86 -0.98
N THR A 38 2.41 -4.89 -1.42
CA THR A 38 1.77 -4.91 -2.75
C THR A 38 0.84 -3.70 -2.94
N THR A 39 0.26 -3.18 -1.86
CA THR A 39 -0.58 -1.98 -1.86
C THR A 39 0.14 -0.77 -2.48
N LYS A 40 1.47 -0.65 -2.31
CA LYS A 40 2.25 0.47 -2.87
C LYS A 40 2.22 0.50 -4.39
N ALA A 41 2.20 -0.68 -5.02
CA ALA A 41 2.11 -0.78 -6.47
C ALA A 41 0.73 -0.35 -6.96
N VAL A 42 -0.35 -0.68 -6.23
CA VAL A 42 -1.70 -0.16 -6.52
C VAL A 42 -1.76 1.36 -6.36
N ALA A 43 -1.18 1.89 -5.29
CA ALA A 43 -1.08 3.34 -5.06
C ALA A 43 -0.27 4.04 -6.18
N ALA A 44 0.78 3.39 -6.70
CA ALA A 44 1.54 3.90 -7.83
C ALA A 44 0.71 3.97 -9.12
N VAL A 45 -0.21 3.03 -9.34
CA VAL A 45 -1.17 3.09 -10.46
C VAL A 45 -2.09 4.31 -10.32
N CYS A 46 -2.54 4.65 -9.11
CA CYS A 46 -3.33 5.88 -8.90
C CYS A 46 -2.56 7.15 -9.31
N ILE A 47 -1.27 7.24 -8.96
CA ILE A 47 -0.41 8.34 -9.37
C ILE A 47 -0.18 8.33 -10.89
N ALA A 48 0.06 7.15 -11.49
CA ALA A 48 0.23 7.02 -12.93
C ALA A 48 -1.02 7.48 -13.69
N LEU A 49 -2.23 7.20 -13.19
CA LEU A 49 -3.47 7.68 -13.78
C LEU A 49 -3.61 9.21 -13.69
N LEU A 50 -3.20 9.82 -12.58
CA LEU A 50 -3.15 11.29 -12.48
C LEU A 50 -2.14 11.91 -13.45
N VAL A 51 -1.01 11.22 -13.70
CA VAL A 51 -0.02 11.63 -14.71
C VAL A 51 -0.59 11.53 -16.12
N ASP A 52 -1.24 10.40 -16.44
CA ASP A 52 -1.89 10.16 -17.74
C ASP A 52 -2.98 11.21 -18.04
N LYS A 53 -3.76 11.60 -17.02
CA LYS A 53 -4.75 12.68 -17.11
C LYS A 53 -4.15 14.09 -17.13
N GLY A 54 -2.82 14.23 -17.17
CA GLY A 54 -2.13 15.52 -17.19
C GLY A 54 -2.23 16.35 -15.90
N ARG A 55 -2.62 15.72 -14.78
CA ARG A 55 -2.81 16.37 -13.47
C ARG A 55 -1.51 16.44 -12.67
N LEU A 56 -0.63 15.46 -12.90
CA LEU A 56 0.71 15.39 -12.34
C LEU A 56 1.73 15.19 -13.46
N ARG A 57 2.99 15.51 -13.16
CA ARG A 57 4.15 14.99 -13.89
C ARG A 57 5.17 14.48 -12.89
N TYR A 58 5.94 13.46 -13.24
CA TYR A 58 6.96 12.93 -12.33
C TYR A 58 8.09 13.92 -12.04
N ASP A 59 8.35 14.88 -12.92
CA ASP A 59 9.30 15.97 -12.74
C ASP A 59 8.72 17.18 -11.99
N ASP A 60 7.41 17.20 -11.74
CA ASP A 60 6.81 18.26 -10.92
C ASP A 60 7.36 18.18 -9.49
N LEU A 61 7.61 19.35 -8.90
CA LEU A 61 7.84 19.46 -7.48
C LEU A 61 6.56 19.08 -6.72
N VAL A 62 6.66 18.32 -5.63
CA VAL A 62 5.52 18.04 -4.75
C VAL A 62 4.90 19.36 -4.26
N SER A 63 5.75 20.34 -3.94
CA SER A 63 5.36 21.68 -3.48
C SER A 63 4.54 22.49 -4.49
N LYS A 64 4.61 22.17 -5.78
CA LYS A 64 3.77 22.79 -6.83
C LYS A 64 2.28 22.47 -6.60
N HIS A 65 1.99 21.27 -6.14
CA HIS A 65 0.62 20.77 -5.92
C HIS A 65 0.20 20.90 -4.46
N TRP A 66 1.17 20.78 -3.55
CA TRP A 66 0.98 20.85 -2.10
C TRP A 66 1.97 21.85 -1.48
N PRO A 67 1.64 23.16 -1.44
CA PRO A 67 2.60 24.19 -1.02
C PRO A 67 3.16 24.01 0.39
N GLY A 68 2.36 23.52 1.33
CA GLY A 68 2.79 23.25 2.71
C GLY A 68 3.92 22.21 2.82
N PHE A 69 4.11 21.37 1.80
CA PHE A 69 5.18 20.39 1.73
C PHE A 69 6.58 21.02 1.66
N ALA A 70 6.73 22.25 1.16
CA ALA A 70 8.05 22.86 0.88
C ALA A 70 8.90 23.19 2.13
N LYS A 71 8.41 22.93 3.35
CA LYS A 71 9.11 23.24 4.61
C LYS A 71 10.30 22.28 4.82
N ASN A 72 11.25 22.70 5.65
CA ASN A 72 12.32 21.84 6.20
C ASN A 72 13.19 21.12 5.15
N GLY A 73 13.54 21.80 4.06
CA GLY A 73 14.45 21.26 3.02
C GLY A 73 13.79 20.33 2.00
N LYS A 74 12.46 20.42 1.86
CA LYS A 74 11.65 19.57 0.96
C LYS A 74 11.24 20.27 -0.33
N GLU A 75 11.63 21.54 -0.52
CA GLU A 75 11.18 22.41 -1.62
C GLU A 75 11.47 21.85 -3.02
N ASN A 76 12.55 21.05 -3.16
CA ASN A 76 13.02 20.50 -4.44
C ASN A 76 12.61 19.04 -4.68
N ILE A 77 11.82 18.43 -3.80
CA ILE A 77 11.41 17.03 -3.97
C ILE A 77 10.40 16.92 -5.10
N THR A 78 10.69 16.05 -6.07
CA THR A 78 9.79 15.76 -7.18
C THR A 78 8.79 14.64 -6.84
N ILE A 79 7.68 14.58 -7.59
CA ILE A 79 6.73 13.46 -7.54
C ILE A 79 7.47 12.14 -7.80
N GLY A 80 8.37 12.10 -8.79
CA GLY A 80 9.19 10.94 -9.10
C GLY A 80 10.04 10.47 -7.92
N TRP A 81 10.67 11.39 -7.18
CA TRP A 81 11.44 11.05 -5.98
C TRP A 81 10.57 10.56 -4.81
N ALA A 82 9.36 11.10 -4.64
CA ALA A 82 8.41 10.57 -3.68
C ALA A 82 8.05 9.11 -4.00
N MET A 83 7.78 8.82 -5.28
CA MET A 83 7.39 7.49 -5.75
C MET A 83 8.54 6.47 -5.73
N SER A 84 9.80 6.90 -5.89
CA SER A 84 10.98 6.03 -5.91
C SER A 84 11.69 5.87 -4.57
N HIS A 85 11.04 6.30 -3.47
CA HIS A 85 11.61 6.27 -2.12
C HIS A 85 12.85 7.17 -1.94
N MET A 86 13.00 8.20 -2.76
CA MET A 86 14.14 9.13 -2.76
C MET A 86 13.82 10.47 -2.10
N ALA A 87 12.62 10.65 -1.53
CA ALA A 87 12.24 11.85 -0.78
C ALA A 87 12.96 11.99 0.58
N GLY A 88 13.58 10.92 1.08
CA GLY A 88 14.27 10.92 2.37
C GLY A 88 13.34 10.90 3.60
N LEU A 89 12.03 10.66 3.42
CA LEU A 89 11.02 10.65 4.49
C LEU A 89 10.66 9.23 4.95
N TYR A 90 11.63 8.32 5.00
CA TYR A 90 11.37 6.89 5.20
C TYR A 90 11.00 6.50 6.64
N TYR A 91 11.09 7.42 7.60
CA TYR A 91 10.46 7.35 8.91
C TYR A 91 10.11 8.76 9.41
N LEU A 92 9.19 8.85 10.36
CA LEU A 92 8.75 10.11 10.99
C LEU A 92 9.29 10.18 12.42
N GLU A 93 9.72 11.37 12.86
CA GLU A 93 10.13 11.58 14.26
C GLU A 93 8.91 11.64 15.18
N THR A 94 7.82 12.26 14.70
CA THR A 94 6.57 12.32 15.45
C THR A 94 6.01 10.91 15.65
N PRO A 95 5.81 10.44 16.89
CA PRO A 95 5.16 9.16 17.14
C PRO A 95 3.74 9.18 16.60
N ILE A 96 3.42 8.29 15.66
CA ILE A 96 2.12 8.25 15.00
C ILE A 96 1.14 7.44 15.82
N THR A 97 0.07 8.08 16.29
CA THR A 97 -1.06 7.41 16.96
C THR A 97 -2.06 6.87 15.93
N GLU A 98 -2.95 5.98 16.36
CA GLU A 98 -4.04 5.48 15.51
C GLU A 98 -4.96 6.61 15.05
N GLU A 99 -5.30 7.53 15.95
CA GLU A 99 -6.11 8.72 15.65
C GLU A 99 -5.47 9.58 14.56
N MET A 100 -4.16 9.84 14.67
CA MET A 100 -3.42 10.59 13.65
C MET A 100 -3.46 9.87 12.31
N ALA A 101 -3.18 8.57 12.29
CA ALA A 101 -3.17 7.77 11.08
C ALA A 101 -4.54 7.68 10.38
N MET A 102 -5.63 7.81 11.13
CA MET A 102 -7.01 7.87 10.61
C MET A 102 -7.41 9.27 10.12
N ASN A 103 -6.67 10.32 10.49
CA ASN A 103 -6.96 11.70 10.12
C ASN A 103 -5.93 12.23 9.13
N HIS A 104 -6.33 12.31 7.86
CA HIS A 104 -5.46 12.77 6.79
C HIS A 104 -4.91 14.20 7.00
N ASN A 105 -5.62 15.08 7.73
CA ASN A 105 -5.11 16.43 8.02
C ASN A 105 -3.98 16.40 9.06
N LEU A 106 -4.11 15.54 10.08
CA LEU A 106 -3.03 15.36 11.06
C LEU A 106 -1.80 14.72 10.40
N MET A 107 -1.99 13.71 9.56
CA MET A 107 -0.87 13.13 8.80
C MET A 107 -0.23 14.13 7.83
N ARG A 108 -1.03 14.99 7.18
CA ARG A 108 -0.52 16.10 6.36
C ARG A 108 0.42 16.98 7.16
N GLU A 109 -0.04 17.48 8.32
CA GLU A 109 0.75 18.36 9.19
C GLU A 109 2.05 17.71 9.66
N VAL A 110 2.02 16.42 10.00
CA VAL A 110 3.25 15.68 10.35
C VAL A 110 4.22 15.66 9.17
N ILE A 111 3.76 15.30 7.97
CA ILE A 111 4.63 15.21 6.78
C ILE A 111 5.17 16.59 6.40
N GLU A 112 4.36 17.64 6.46
CA GLU A 112 4.81 19.02 6.20
C GLU A 112 5.93 19.43 7.14
N ASN A 113 5.85 19.06 8.42
CA ASN A 113 6.84 19.44 9.44
C ASN A 113 8.02 18.46 9.54
N GLU A 114 7.99 17.33 8.84
CA GLU A 114 9.10 16.36 8.84
C GLU A 114 10.29 16.87 8.02
N ALA A 115 11.51 16.58 8.49
CA ALA A 115 12.74 16.85 7.75
C ALA A 115 13.27 15.56 7.07
N PRO A 116 13.78 15.63 5.83
CA PRO A 116 14.41 14.48 5.18
C PRO A 116 15.56 13.92 6.02
N LYS A 117 15.59 12.60 6.20
CA LYS A 117 16.64 11.85 6.92
C LYS A 117 17.94 11.74 6.14
N MET A 118 17.87 12.11 4.87
CA MET A 118 19.00 12.21 3.96
C MET A 118 18.65 13.23 2.87
N ALA A 119 19.67 13.77 2.20
CA ALA A 119 19.47 14.69 1.09
C ALA A 119 18.56 14.07 0.01
N PRO A 120 17.40 14.68 -0.32
CA PRO A 120 16.49 14.12 -1.31
C PRO A 120 17.16 13.93 -2.67
N GLY A 121 16.75 12.88 -3.40
CA GLY A 121 17.28 12.58 -4.73
C GLY A 121 18.65 11.91 -4.76
N THR A 122 19.34 11.76 -3.62
CA THR A 122 20.71 11.21 -3.62
C THR A 122 20.78 9.69 -3.50
N ARG A 123 19.87 9.05 -2.75
CA ARG A 123 19.75 7.58 -2.62
C ARG A 123 18.30 7.22 -2.28
N SER A 124 17.98 5.94 -2.43
CA SER A 124 16.68 5.39 -2.03
C SER A 124 16.73 4.85 -0.60
N GLY A 125 15.73 5.21 0.21
CA GLY A 125 15.50 4.66 1.54
C GLY A 125 14.05 4.20 1.64
N TYR A 126 13.81 2.90 1.88
CA TYR A 126 12.48 2.33 1.78
C TYR A 126 11.48 2.94 2.77
N HIS A 127 10.45 3.63 2.24
CA HIS A 127 9.39 4.26 3.03
C HIS A 127 8.35 3.19 3.39
N VAL A 128 8.56 2.51 4.52
CA VAL A 128 7.77 1.34 4.93
C VAL A 128 6.28 1.69 5.03
N PHE A 129 5.95 2.72 5.80
CA PHE A 129 4.58 3.21 6.02
C PHE A 129 4.34 4.61 5.45
N THR A 130 5.36 5.48 5.50
CA THR A 130 5.26 6.88 5.07
C THR A 130 4.93 7.05 3.60
N TYR A 131 5.24 6.06 2.76
CA TYR A 131 4.88 6.06 1.34
C TYR A 131 3.38 6.25 1.14
N GLY A 132 2.56 5.51 1.87
CA GLY A 132 1.11 5.50 1.72
C GLY A 132 0.47 6.82 2.10
N TRP A 133 0.87 7.41 3.23
CA TRP A 133 0.39 8.74 3.63
C TRP A 133 0.92 9.84 2.71
N LEU A 134 2.17 9.75 2.25
CA LEU A 134 2.73 10.70 1.29
C LEU A 134 1.96 10.66 -0.05
N VAL A 135 1.70 9.47 -0.57
CA VAL A 135 0.93 9.28 -1.81
C VAL A 135 -0.52 9.71 -1.64
N ASP A 136 -1.17 9.42 -0.51
CA ASP A 136 -2.51 9.90 -0.21
C ASP A 136 -2.60 11.44 -0.25
N GLN A 137 -1.66 12.15 0.39
CA GLN A 137 -1.63 13.61 0.33
C GLN A 137 -1.38 14.14 -1.08
N ILE A 138 -0.46 13.53 -1.84
CA ILE A 138 -0.24 13.92 -3.24
C ILE A 138 -1.54 13.76 -4.06
N ILE A 139 -2.26 12.65 -3.90
CA ILE A 139 -3.54 12.41 -4.59
C ILE A 139 -4.58 13.45 -4.17
N ARG A 140 -4.77 13.70 -2.88
CA ARG A 140 -5.74 14.69 -2.38
C ARG A 140 -5.49 16.10 -2.92
N HIS A 141 -4.22 16.47 -3.11
CA HIS A 141 -3.84 17.77 -3.63
C HIS A 141 -3.92 17.87 -5.17
N ALA A 142 -3.76 16.76 -5.88
CA ALA A 142 -3.79 16.73 -7.35
C ALA A 142 -5.16 16.38 -7.94
N ASP A 143 -5.99 15.65 -7.20
CA ASP A 143 -7.34 15.27 -7.58
C ASP A 143 -8.30 16.47 -7.48
N GLU A 144 -9.07 16.66 -8.53
CA GLU A 144 -9.98 17.80 -8.69
C GLU A 144 -11.08 17.84 -7.62
N LYS A 145 -11.48 16.65 -7.13
CA LYS A 145 -12.49 16.48 -6.08
C LYS A 145 -11.89 16.43 -4.68
N GLY A 146 -10.56 16.49 -4.55
CA GLY A 146 -9.85 16.40 -3.27
C GLY A 146 -10.01 15.05 -2.55
N ARG A 147 -10.27 13.96 -3.29
CA ARG A 147 -10.52 12.63 -2.71
C ARG A 147 -9.25 12.03 -2.10
N GLY A 148 -9.44 11.24 -1.05
CA GLY A 148 -8.38 10.35 -0.52
C GLY A 148 -8.06 9.20 -1.47
N ILE A 149 -6.94 8.52 -1.25
CA ILE A 149 -6.50 7.42 -2.11
C ILE A 149 -7.52 6.28 -2.18
N GLY A 150 -8.21 5.96 -1.09
CA GLY A 150 -9.19 4.88 -1.05
C GLY A 150 -10.39 5.17 -1.95
N GLN A 151 -10.98 6.35 -1.78
CA GLN A 151 -12.08 6.81 -2.63
C GLN A 151 -11.65 6.99 -4.10
N PHE A 152 -10.48 7.58 -4.35
CA PHE A 152 -9.95 7.76 -5.70
C PHE A 152 -9.76 6.42 -6.41
N LEU A 153 -9.09 5.47 -5.75
CA LEU A 153 -8.90 4.11 -6.27
C LEU A 153 -10.24 3.45 -6.58
N ARG A 154 -11.23 3.58 -5.68
CA ARG A 154 -12.55 2.99 -5.86
C ARG A 154 -13.26 3.53 -7.10
N GLU A 155 -13.37 4.85 -7.19
CA GLU A 155 -14.17 5.50 -8.24
C GLU A 155 -13.49 5.46 -9.62
N GLU A 156 -12.16 5.58 -9.68
CA GLU A 156 -11.45 5.69 -10.95
C GLU A 156 -11.00 4.35 -11.52
N ILE A 157 -10.83 3.34 -10.66
CA ILE A 157 -10.19 2.07 -11.05
C ILE A 157 -11.04 0.88 -10.61
N THR A 158 -11.28 0.69 -9.33
CA THR A 158 -11.75 -0.64 -8.89
C THR A 158 -13.22 -0.88 -9.21
N GLN A 159 -14.07 0.13 -9.08
CA GLN A 159 -15.48 0.05 -9.45
C GLN A 159 -15.68 -0.05 -10.98
N PRO A 160 -15.10 0.83 -11.83
CA PRO A 160 -15.29 0.74 -13.28
C PRO A 160 -14.83 -0.58 -13.90
N TYR A 161 -13.76 -1.17 -13.34
CA TYR A 161 -13.17 -2.39 -13.87
C TYR A 161 -13.54 -3.65 -13.07
N GLY A 162 -14.44 -3.56 -12.08
CA GLY A 162 -14.85 -4.71 -11.27
C GLY A 162 -13.67 -5.45 -10.63
N ILE A 163 -12.74 -4.69 -10.05
CA ILE A 163 -11.56 -5.17 -9.32
C ILE A 163 -11.92 -5.15 -7.84
N ASP A 164 -11.70 -6.26 -7.15
CA ASP A 164 -11.94 -6.37 -5.71
C ASP A 164 -10.63 -6.19 -4.95
N PHE A 165 -10.27 -4.91 -4.83
CA PHE A 165 -9.15 -4.41 -4.05
C PHE A 165 -9.52 -3.09 -3.41
N HIS A 166 -9.18 -2.93 -2.13
CA HIS A 166 -9.63 -1.84 -1.28
C HIS A 166 -8.44 -1.23 -0.55
N VAL A 167 -8.45 0.08 -0.37
CA VAL A 167 -7.60 0.81 0.57
C VAL A 167 -8.59 1.62 1.42
N GLY A 168 -8.76 1.25 2.69
CA GLY A 168 -9.94 1.63 3.48
C GLY A 168 -11.16 0.78 3.11
N LEU A 169 -11.24 -0.43 3.67
CA LEU A 169 -12.34 -1.38 3.49
C LEU A 169 -13.56 -0.96 4.31
N ASP A 170 -14.76 -1.07 3.74
CA ASP A 170 -15.99 -1.05 4.52
C ASP A 170 -16.14 -2.38 5.27
N VAL A 171 -15.71 -2.37 6.53
CA VAL A 171 -15.68 -3.57 7.37
C VAL A 171 -17.06 -4.11 7.70
N LEU A 172 -18.10 -3.27 7.69
CA LEU A 172 -19.46 -3.69 8.00
C LEU A 172 -20.04 -4.55 6.89
N SER A 173 -19.75 -4.19 5.63
CA SER A 173 -20.24 -4.92 4.47
C SER A 173 -19.29 -6.02 3.99
N GLU A 174 -17.97 -5.87 4.15
CA GLU A 174 -16.99 -6.77 3.52
C GLU A 174 -16.06 -7.50 4.51
N GLY A 175 -16.04 -7.12 5.79
CA GLY A 175 -15.08 -7.62 6.78
C GLY A 175 -15.10 -9.14 6.99
N TYR A 176 -16.27 -9.78 6.83
CA TYR A 176 -16.42 -11.24 6.96
C TYR A 176 -15.63 -12.04 5.91
N ARG A 177 -15.20 -11.39 4.83
CA ARG A 177 -14.46 -12.01 3.73
C ARG A 177 -12.95 -12.03 3.97
N VAL A 178 -12.44 -11.19 4.87
CA VAL A 178 -11.00 -11.00 5.09
C VAL A 178 -10.38 -12.26 5.73
N ALA A 179 -9.32 -12.78 5.13
CA ALA A 179 -8.53 -13.89 5.64
C ALA A 179 -7.69 -13.45 6.85
N ARG A 180 -7.54 -14.34 7.83
CA ARG A 180 -6.73 -14.10 9.02
C ARG A 180 -5.26 -14.30 8.68
N THR A 181 -4.46 -13.26 8.89
CA THR A 181 -3.00 -13.33 8.81
C THR A 181 -2.46 -14.11 10.00
N THR A 182 -1.55 -15.05 9.77
CA THR A 182 -0.86 -15.79 10.82
C THR A 182 0.61 -15.39 10.88
N PRO A 183 1.22 -15.34 12.08
CA PRO A 183 2.65 -15.12 12.18
C PRO A 183 3.41 -16.30 11.59
N ILE A 184 4.64 -16.04 11.17
CA ILE A 184 5.56 -17.07 10.71
C ILE A 184 5.86 -18.01 11.89
N GLN A 185 5.64 -19.31 11.72
CA GLN A 185 5.95 -20.29 12.76
C GLN A 185 7.45 -20.64 12.72
N HIS A 186 8.08 -20.77 13.89
CA HIS A 186 9.51 -21.10 13.98
C HIS A 186 9.87 -22.41 13.26
N LEU A 187 8.99 -23.41 13.32
CA LEU A 187 9.21 -24.69 12.64
C LEU A 187 9.24 -24.54 11.13
N ASP A 188 8.43 -23.64 10.56
CA ASP A 188 8.42 -23.41 9.12
C ASP A 188 9.68 -22.68 8.66
N VAL A 189 10.21 -21.76 9.47
CA VAL A 189 11.53 -21.15 9.23
C VAL A 189 12.64 -22.20 9.20
N VAL A 190 12.65 -23.14 10.15
CA VAL A 190 13.66 -24.20 10.19
C VAL A 190 13.55 -25.13 8.98
N LYS A 191 12.33 -25.52 8.59
CA LYS A 191 12.09 -26.32 7.39
C LYS A 191 12.57 -25.62 6.12
N GLU A 192 12.29 -24.32 6.01
CA GLU A 192 12.69 -23.53 4.84
C GLU A 192 14.21 -23.39 4.75
N ILE A 193 14.91 -23.13 5.86
CA ILE A 193 16.38 -23.09 5.90
C ILE A 193 16.99 -24.46 5.56
N TRP A 194 16.36 -25.55 6.00
CA TRP A 194 16.78 -26.90 5.66
C TRP A 194 16.62 -27.19 4.16
N HIS A 195 15.56 -26.67 3.54
CA HIS A 195 15.30 -26.82 2.11
C HIS A 195 16.23 -25.94 1.26
N ASP A 196 16.43 -24.68 1.65
CA ASP A 196 17.32 -23.73 1.01
C ASP A 196 18.10 -22.92 2.05
N TYR A 197 19.39 -23.24 2.20
CA TYR A 197 20.27 -22.57 3.14
C TYR A 197 20.50 -21.08 2.81
N GLN A 198 20.21 -20.62 1.59
CA GLN A 198 20.29 -19.20 1.22
C GLN A 198 19.29 -18.35 2.00
N VAL A 199 18.17 -18.95 2.42
CA VAL A 199 17.14 -18.32 3.25
C VAL A 199 17.73 -17.87 4.58
N LEU A 200 18.68 -18.62 5.16
CA LEU A 200 19.37 -18.20 6.39
C LEU A 200 20.11 -16.87 6.18
N PHE A 201 20.84 -16.72 5.08
CA PHE A 201 21.56 -15.48 4.79
C PHE A 201 20.61 -14.31 4.54
N MET A 202 19.48 -14.55 3.86
CA MET A 202 18.43 -13.54 3.68
C MET A 202 17.85 -13.10 5.02
N LEU A 203 17.50 -14.04 5.90
CA LEU A 203 16.94 -13.76 7.21
C LEU A 203 17.93 -13.02 8.12
N LEU A 204 19.22 -13.37 8.08
CA LEU A 204 20.27 -12.66 8.81
C LEU A 204 20.42 -11.21 8.32
N LYS A 205 20.38 -10.97 7.01
CA LYS A 205 20.40 -9.60 6.45
C LYS A 205 19.16 -8.80 6.87
N LEU A 206 17.99 -9.42 6.83
CA LEU A 206 16.76 -8.80 7.29
C LEU A 206 16.84 -8.45 8.79
N LEU A 207 17.31 -9.39 9.61
CA LEU A 207 17.51 -9.21 11.05
C LEU A 207 18.48 -8.05 11.35
N ALA A 208 19.61 -7.99 10.65
CA ALA A 208 20.56 -6.88 10.77
C ALA A 208 19.93 -5.52 10.40
N GLY A 209 19.14 -5.50 9.33
CA GLY A 209 18.41 -4.30 8.89
C GLY A 209 17.43 -3.77 9.95
N ILE A 210 16.65 -4.65 10.57
CA ILE A 210 15.64 -4.27 11.58
C ILE A 210 16.24 -3.96 12.96
N THR A 211 17.51 -4.30 13.23
CA THR A 211 18.14 -4.10 14.55
C THR A 211 19.04 -2.88 14.62
N ILE A 212 19.78 -2.56 13.55
CA ILE A 212 20.86 -1.55 13.59
C ILE A 212 20.63 -0.40 12.59
N GLY A 213 19.73 -0.56 11.61
CA GLY A 213 19.56 0.37 10.49
C GLY A 213 18.34 1.31 10.54
N PRO A 214 18.19 2.21 9.55
CA PRO A 214 17.01 3.10 9.43
C PRO A 214 15.70 2.33 9.27
N LEU A 215 15.75 1.07 8.80
CA LEU A 215 14.59 0.18 8.74
C LEU A 215 14.01 -0.10 10.13
N LYS A 216 14.83 -0.12 11.19
CA LYS A 216 14.36 -0.21 12.58
C LYS A 216 13.40 0.93 12.92
N GLN A 217 13.80 2.16 12.60
CA GLN A 217 12.99 3.35 12.88
C GLN A 217 11.72 3.36 12.03
N ALA A 218 11.82 2.97 10.77
CA ALA A 218 10.68 2.89 9.86
C ALA A 218 9.63 1.85 10.28
N ILE A 219 10.04 0.78 10.97
CA ILE A 219 9.12 -0.26 11.48
C ILE A 219 8.61 0.10 12.89
N ALA A 220 9.41 0.78 13.71
CA ALA A 220 9.04 1.13 15.08
C ALA A 220 7.95 2.20 15.18
N ASN A 221 7.73 2.97 14.12
CA ASN A 221 6.72 4.03 14.07
C ASN A 221 5.83 3.85 12.81
N PRO A 222 4.53 3.51 12.96
CA PRO A 222 3.76 3.45 14.22
C PRO A 222 3.97 2.16 15.03
N ALA A 223 4.06 2.31 16.35
CA ALA A 223 4.29 1.19 17.28
C ALA A 223 3.10 0.23 17.44
N TRP A 224 1.89 0.66 17.09
CA TRP A 224 0.66 -0.14 17.15
C TRP A 224 0.43 -1.00 15.89
N LEU A 225 1.12 -0.71 14.78
CA LEU A 225 1.02 -1.48 13.54
C LEU A 225 2.12 -2.56 13.45
N VAL A 226 1.97 -3.61 14.23
CA VAL A 226 2.95 -4.70 14.32
C VAL A 226 2.56 -5.87 13.42
N LEU A 227 3.23 -5.99 12.27
CA LEU A 227 2.96 -7.04 11.28
C LEU A 227 3.32 -8.44 11.78
N SER A 228 4.38 -8.55 12.59
CA SER A 228 4.84 -9.80 13.21
C SER A 228 5.52 -9.48 14.54
N PRO A 229 5.34 -10.28 15.60
CA PRO A 229 4.53 -11.51 15.66
C PRO A 229 3.03 -11.26 15.88
N HIS A 230 2.63 -10.04 16.26
CA HIS A 230 1.26 -9.77 16.70
C HIS A 230 0.20 -9.77 15.59
N CYS A 231 0.61 -9.58 14.33
CA CYS A 231 -0.30 -9.51 13.18
C CYS A 231 -1.48 -8.54 13.43
N THR A 232 -1.19 -7.32 13.90
CA THR A 232 -2.24 -6.34 14.26
C THR A 232 -3.11 -5.97 13.07
N VAL A 233 -2.66 -6.21 11.84
CA VAL A 233 -3.45 -6.18 10.60
C VAL A 233 -4.69 -7.09 10.62
N ASN A 234 -4.87 -7.95 11.62
CA ASN A 234 -6.12 -8.68 11.82
C ASN A 234 -7.20 -7.88 12.58
N ASN A 235 -6.88 -6.72 13.16
CA ASN A 235 -7.86 -5.84 13.77
C ASN A 235 -8.73 -5.20 12.67
N PRO A 236 -10.05 -5.44 12.64
CA PRO A 236 -10.95 -4.86 11.65
C PRO A 236 -10.90 -3.33 11.62
N GLU A 237 -10.71 -2.66 12.75
CA GLU A 237 -10.66 -1.19 12.79
C GLU A 237 -9.55 -0.64 11.87
N LEU A 238 -8.40 -1.34 11.80
CA LEU A 238 -7.30 -0.95 10.92
C LEU A 238 -7.61 -1.15 9.44
N HIS A 239 -8.57 -2.01 9.08
CA HIS A 239 -8.95 -2.23 7.67
C HIS A 239 -9.64 -1.01 7.07
N THR A 240 -10.26 -0.17 7.91
CA THR A 240 -10.92 1.07 7.47
C THR A 240 -9.93 2.19 7.11
N MET A 241 -8.67 2.06 7.53
CA MET A 241 -7.64 3.07 7.32
C MET A 241 -7.16 3.11 5.87
N GLU A 242 -7.06 4.31 5.30
CA GLU A 242 -6.51 4.54 3.95
C GLU A 242 -4.96 4.47 3.90
N GLN A 243 -4.37 3.45 4.53
CA GLN A 243 -2.91 3.26 4.57
C GLN A 243 -2.44 2.46 3.34
N ALA A 244 -2.13 3.19 2.27
CA ALA A 244 -1.73 2.66 0.97
C ALA A 244 -0.33 2.01 0.90
N SER A 245 0.38 1.90 2.03
CA SER A 245 1.64 1.16 2.11
C SER A 245 1.50 -0.31 2.42
N ALA A 246 0.49 -0.69 3.19
CA ALA A 246 0.47 -1.98 3.89
C ALA A 246 -0.93 -2.55 4.13
N LEU A 247 -1.99 -1.73 4.12
CA LEU A 247 -3.33 -2.16 4.53
C LEU A 247 -4.30 -2.33 3.35
N GLY A 248 -3.79 -2.43 2.12
CA GLY A 248 -4.62 -2.79 0.98
C GLY A 248 -5.15 -4.20 1.13
N ILE A 249 -6.43 -4.42 0.85
CA ILE A 249 -7.12 -5.70 1.01
C ILE A 249 -7.74 -6.09 -0.32
N GLY A 250 -7.46 -7.30 -0.79
CA GLY A 250 -8.06 -7.81 -2.02
C GLY A 250 -7.67 -9.25 -2.31
N ASN A 251 -7.78 -9.66 -3.57
CA ASN A 251 -7.44 -11.01 -4.00
C ASN A 251 -6.48 -11.01 -5.21
N ALA A 252 -5.77 -12.13 -5.39
CA ALA A 252 -4.77 -12.28 -6.45
C ALA A 252 -5.36 -12.10 -7.86
N ARG A 253 -6.59 -12.57 -8.08
CA ARG A 253 -7.32 -12.40 -9.35
C ARG A 253 -7.49 -10.92 -9.70
N SER A 254 -7.90 -10.11 -8.73
CA SER A 254 -8.15 -8.67 -8.89
C SER A 254 -6.86 -7.89 -9.10
N LEU A 255 -5.81 -8.23 -8.35
CA LEU A 255 -4.47 -7.67 -8.59
C LEU A 255 -3.95 -8.01 -9.98
N ALA A 256 -4.08 -9.26 -10.43
CA ALA A 256 -3.69 -9.66 -11.79
C ALA A 256 -4.48 -8.91 -12.86
N LYS A 257 -5.80 -8.73 -12.66
CA LYS A 257 -6.65 -7.93 -13.56
C LYS A 257 -6.19 -6.48 -13.62
N LEU A 258 -5.93 -5.85 -12.48
CA LEU A 258 -5.44 -4.47 -12.39
C LEU A 258 -4.15 -4.28 -13.20
N PHE A 259 -3.12 -5.08 -12.93
CA PHE A 259 -1.84 -4.93 -13.63
C PHE A 259 -1.91 -5.34 -15.10
N SER A 260 -2.81 -6.25 -15.46
CA SER A 260 -3.11 -6.53 -16.88
C SER A 260 -3.69 -5.30 -17.59
N LEU A 261 -4.62 -4.57 -16.96
CA LEU A 261 -5.19 -3.36 -17.55
C LEU A 261 -4.15 -2.26 -17.75
N VAL A 262 -3.25 -2.08 -16.77
CA VAL A 262 -2.14 -1.11 -16.88
C VAL A 262 -1.20 -1.49 -18.01
N TYR A 263 -0.86 -2.77 -18.14
CA TYR A 263 0.07 -3.24 -19.18
C TYR A 263 -0.51 -3.13 -20.60
N PHE A 264 -1.80 -3.40 -20.78
CA PHE A 264 -2.48 -3.35 -22.08
C PHE A 264 -3.29 -2.06 -22.29
N ALA A 265 -2.96 -0.99 -21.57
CA ALA A 265 -3.72 0.26 -21.58
C ALA A 265 -3.88 0.85 -23.00
N GLU A 266 -2.85 0.77 -23.85
CA GLU A 266 -2.92 1.27 -25.23
C GLU A 266 -4.00 0.55 -26.09
N GLU A 267 -4.32 -0.71 -25.81
CA GLU A 267 -5.34 -1.49 -26.54
C GLU A 267 -6.76 -1.33 -25.97
N HIS A 268 -6.90 -0.94 -24.71
CA HIS A 268 -8.20 -0.85 -24.02
C HIS A 268 -8.74 0.58 -23.87
N PHE A 269 -7.90 1.60 -23.74
CA PHE A 269 -8.33 2.99 -23.61
C PHE A 269 -8.55 3.71 -24.95
N SER A 270 -8.02 3.16 -26.04
CA SER A 270 -8.29 3.60 -27.41
C SER A 270 -9.68 3.17 -27.93
N ALA A 271 -10.39 2.32 -27.18
CA ALA A 271 -11.71 1.78 -27.56
C ALA A 271 -12.90 2.51 -26.90
N SER A 272 -12.68 3.61 -26.16
CA SER A 272 -13.78 4.49 -25.75
C SER A 272 -14.09 5.47 -26.88
N PRO A 273 -15.31 5.46 -27.46
CA PRO A 273 -15.68 6.45 -28.45
C PRO A 273 -15.77 7.81 -27.77
N SER A 274 -15.02 8.76 -28.32
CA SER A 274 -15.22 10.20 -28.13
C SER A 274 -16.71 10.53 -28.20
N CYS A 275 -17.22 11.15 -27.13
CA CYS A 275 -18.45 11.93 -27.16
C CYS A 275 -18.08 13.36 -27.52
#